data_AF-A0A8J5MSF9-F1
#
_entry.id   AF-A0A8J5MSF9-F1
#
_cell.length_a   1.000
_cell.length_b   1.000
_cell.length_c   1.000
_cell.angle_alpha   90.00
_cell.angle_beta   90.00
_cell.angle_gamma   90.00
#
_symmetry.space_group_name_H-M   'P 1'
#
loop_
_entity.id
_entity.type
_entity.pdbx_description
1 polymer ?
#
loop_
_entity_poly.entity_id
_entity_poly.type
_entity_poly.pdbx_seq_one_letter_code
_entity_poly.pdbx_strand_id
1 'polypeptide(L)'
;MADETLAKAGLYFDELNKIRVLEPEVAQQTSELKDECKEFVDKIRDFHERADHFIQVADNLSAAVESEKMRAIGSRNLIKSMSKQREAQQQQLLALIGEKKLELERLRVQYESLQRTEAEQLEFIEQFIMQK
;
A
#
# COMPACT_ATOMS: atom_id res chain seq x y z
N MET A 1 16.92 -55.35 -58.68
CA MET A 1 18.16 -55.53 -59.47
C MET A 1 18.93 -54.21 -59.66
N ALA A 2 18.41 -53.22 -60.39
CA ALA A 2 19.09 -51.91 -60.59
C ALA A 2 19.02 -51.00 -59.34
N ASP A 3 17.85 -50.91 -58.69
CA ASP A 3 17.69 -50.11 -57.45
C ASP A 3 18.56 -50.62 -56.29
N GLU A 4 18.71 -51.94 -56.13
CA GLU A 4 19.55 -52.52 -55.08
C GLU A 4 21.05 -52.32 -55.33
N THR A 5 21.49 -52.21 -56.58
CA THR A 5 22.90 -51.93 -56.92
C THR A 5 23.23 -50.45 -56.74
N LEU A 6 22.28 -49.56 -57.02
CA LEU A 6 22.39 -48.13 -56.77
C LEU A 6 22.32 -47.78 -55.27
N ALA A 7 21.43 -48.43 -54.52
CA ALA A 7 21.36 -48.30 -53.07
C ALA A 7 22.66 -48.77 -52.38
N LYS A 8 23.30 -49.84 -52.87
CA LYS A 8 24.64 -50.27 -52.41
C LYS A 8 25.77 -49.28 -52.72
N ALA A 9 25.58 -48.42 -53.71
CA ALA A 9 26.50 -47.32 -54.05
C ALA A 9 26.14 -46.00 -53.35
N GLY A 10 25.09 -45.98 -52.50
CA GLY A 10 24.61 -44.78 -51.81
C GLY A 10 23.87 -43.79 -52.72
N LEU A 11 23.32 -44.27 -53.84
CA LEU A 11 22.58 -43.47 -54.81
C LEU A 11 21.10 -43.88 -54.82
N TYR A 12 20.22 -42.89 -54.69
CA TYR A 12 18.77 -43.05 -54.62
C TYR A 12 18.11 -42.24 -55.74
N PHE A 13 17.00 -42.72 -56.28
CA PHE A 13 16.17 -41.93 -57.20
C PHE A 13 15.08 -41.19 -56.43
N ASP A 14 14.84 -39.92 -56.79
CA ASP A 14 13.66 -39.19 -56.30
C ASP A 14 12.43 -39.41 -57.20
N GLU A 15 11.27 -38.90 -56.76
CA GLU A 15 9.98 -38.99 -57.49
C GLU A 15 10.01 -38.37 -58.90
N LEU A 16 11.07 -37.63 -59.25
CA LEU A 16 11.31 -37.00 -60.55
C LEU A 16 12.43 -37.72 -61.34
N ASN A 17 12.81 -38.94 -60.95
CA ASN A 17 13.87 -39.76 -61.53
C ASN A 17 15.27 -39.10 -61.50
N LYS A 18 15.54 -38.20 -60.56
CA LYS A 18 16.87 -37.62 -60.38
C LYS A 18 17.68 -38.45 -59.39
N ILE A 19 18.96 -38.65 -59.70
CA ILE A 19 19.91 -39.34 -58.81
C ILE A 19 20.25 -38.41 -57.64
N ARG A 20 20.08 -38.91 -56.41
CA ARG A 20 20.41 -38.24 -55.15
C ARG A 20 21.35 -39.13 -54.32
N VAL A 21 22.18 -38.48 -53.52
CA VAL A 21 23.15 -39.16 -52.63
C VAL A 21 22.57 -39.41 -51.22
N LEU A 22 21.39 -38.84 -50.95
CA LEU A 22 20.65 -39.01 -49.71
C LEU A 22 19.24 -39.49 -50.06
N GLU A 23 18.73 -40.44 -49.27
CA GLU A 23 17.38 -40.98 -49.43
C GLU A 23 16.35 -39.83 -49.35
N PRO A 24 15.48 -39.65 -50.37
CA PRO A 24 14.56 -38.52 -50.44
C PRO A 24 13.65 -38.38 -49.22
N GLU A 25 13.18 -39.49 -48.66
CA GLU A 25 12.33 -39.52 -47.47
C GLU A 25 13.08 -39.03 -46.22
N VAL A 26 14.32 -39.50 -46.02
CA VAL A 26 15.20 -39.04 -44.92
C VAL A 26 15.54 -37.55 -45.08
N ALA A 27 15.77 -37.09 -46.31
CA ALA A 27 16.04 -35.68 -46.59
C ALA A 27 14.82 -34.79 -46.27
N GLN A 28 13.62 -35.23 -46.61
CA GLN A 28 12.38 -34.54 -46.31
C GLN A 28 12.11 -34.50 -44.81
N GLN A 29 12.15 -35.65 -44.13
CA GLN A 29 11.97 -35.74 -42.67
C GLN A 29 12.99 -34.88 -41.91
N THR A 30 14.25 -34.84 -42.36
CA THR A 30 15.28 -33.98 -41.76
C THR A 30 14.99 -32.49 -41.98
N SER A 31 14.41 -32.12 -43.13
CA SER A 31 14.01 -30.74 -43.41
C SER A 31 12.80 -30.32 -42.57
N GLU A 32 11.78 -31.17 -42.47
CA GLU A 32 10.60 -30.95 -41.63
C GLU A 32 11.00 -30.81 -40.15
N LEU A 33 11.83 -31.73 -39.64
CA LEU A 33 12.37 -31.64 -38.29
C LEU A 33 13.14 -30.35 -38.04
N LYS A 34 13.93 -29.89 -39.02
CA LYS A 34 14.67 -28.63 -38.91
C LYS A 34 13.73 -27.43 -38.80
N ASP A 35 12.64 -27.40 -39.56
CA ASP A 35 11.70 -26.29 -39.52
C ASP A 35 10.84 -26.33 -38.26
N GLU A 36 10.39 -27.50 -37.81
CA GLU A 36 9.72 -27.67 -36.51
C GLU A 36 10.63 -27.24 -35.34
N CYS A 37 11.91 -27.59 -35.39
CA CYS A 37 12.88 -27.18 -34.38
C CYS A 37 13.06 -25.65 -34.34
N LYS A 38 13.06 -24.96 -35.49
CA LYS A 38 13.09 -23.49 -35.51
C LYS A 38 11.82 -22.90 -34.90
N GLU A 39 10.65 -23.38 -35.31
CA GLU A 39 9.38 -22.90 -34.74
C GLU A 39 9.32 -23.12 -33.23
N PHE A 40 9.84 -24.24 -32.74
CA PHE A 40 9.91 -24.54 -31.32
C PHE A 40 10.81 -23.55 -30.58
N VAL A 41 11.99 -23.25 -31.14
CA VAL A 41 12.91 -22.25 -30.57
C VAL A 41 12.27 -20.87 -30.54
N ASP A 42 11.58 -20.47 -31.61
CA ASP A 42 10.88 -19.18 -31.67
C ASP A 42 9.75 -19.10 -30.64
N LYS A 43 8.94 -20.17 -30.51
CA LYS A 43 7.89 -20.26 -29.47
C LYS A 43 8.45 -20.19 -28.06
N ILE A 44 9.60 -20.83 -27.79
CA ILE A 44 10.26 -20.75 -26.48
C ILE A 44 10.75 -19.33 -26.21
N ARG A 45 11.31 -18.65 -27.23
CA ARG A 45 11.77 -17.27 -27.09
C ARG A 45 10.61 -16.34 -26.74
N ASP A 46 9.50 -16.44 -27.47
CA ASP A 46 8.29 -15.65 -27.19
C ASP A 46 7.74 -15.93 -25.80
N PHE A 47 7.78 -17.19 -25.36
CA PHE A 47 7.38 -17.57 -24.01
C PHE A 47 8.27 -16.92 -22.94
N HIS A 48 9.59 -16.96 -23.12
CA HIS A 48 10.53 -16.30 -22.22
C HIS A 48 10.29 -14.80 -22.15
N GLU A 49 10.12 -14.12 -23.28
CA GLU A 49 9.85 -12.67 -23.31
C GLU A 49 8.55 -12.32 -22.57
N ARG A 50 7.50 -13.15 -22.71
CA ARG A 50 6.24 -12.97 -21.97
C ARG A 50 6.39 -13.24 -20.49
N ALA A 51 7.14 -14.26 -20.10
CA ALA A 51 7.40 -14.59 -18.70
C ALA A 51 8.18 -13.46 -18.01
N ASP A 52 9.22 -12.94 -18.67
CA ASP A 52 10.00 -11.81 -18.16
C ASP A 52 9.15 -10.56 -18.02
N HIS A 53 8.30 -10.26 -19.01
CA HIS A 53 7.36 -9.14 -18.90
C HIS A 53 6.37 -9.33 -17.74
N PHE A 54 5.84 -10.54 -17.56
CA PHE A 54 4.94 -10.85 -16.44
C PHE A 54 5.61 -10.65 -15.08
N ILE A 55 6.87 -11.09 -14.92
CA ILE A 55 7.65 -10.88 -13.70
C ILE A 55 7.80 -9.37 -13.43
N GLN A 56 8.15 -8.58 -14.44
CA GLN A 56 8.27 -7.13 -14.29
C GLN A 56 6.96 -6.46 -13.86
N VAL A 57 5.83 -6.88 -14.45
CA VAL A 57 4.51 -6.36 -14.07
C VAL A 57 4.16 -6.75 -12.62
N ALA A 58 4.46 -7.99 -12.22
CA ALA A 58 4.24 -8.47 -10.86
C ALA A 58 5.07 -7.69 -9.84
N ASP A 59 6.35 -7.42 -10.13
CA ASP A 59 7.24 -6.64 -9.28
C ASP A 59 6.76 -5.19 -9.11
N ASN A 60 6.37 -4.55 -10.23
CA ASN A 60 5.81 -3.20 -10.21
C ASN A 60 4.52 -3.11 -9.40
N LEU A 61 3.63 -4.11 -9.54
CA LEU A 61 2.40 -4.18 -8.77
C LEU A 61 2.68 -4.37 -7.27
N SER A 62 3.62 -5.25 -6.93
CA SER A 62 4.06 -5.49 -5.55
C SER A 62 4.57 -4.19 -4.89
N ALA A 63 5.44 -3.45 -5.61
CA ALA A 63 5.96 -2.17 -5.13
C ALA A 63 4.86 -1.11 -4.94
N ALA A 64 3.90 -1.04 -5.88
CA ALA A 64 2.76 -0.13 -5.77
C ALA A 64 1.87 -0.47 -4.56
N VAL A 65 1.59 -1.76 -4.34
CA VAL A 65 0.78 -2.24 -3.20
C VAL A 65 1.45 -1.91 -1.87
N GLU A 66 2.76 -2.16 -1.73
CA GLU A 66 3.47 -1.82 -0.49
C GLU A 66 3.52 -0.31 -0.23
N SER A 67 3.65 0.51 -1.29
CA SER A 67 3.58 1.97 -1.18
C SER A 67 2.22 2.44 -0.65
N GLU A 68 1.12 1.94 -1.23
CA GLU A 68 -0.24 2.27 -0.77
C GLU A 68 -0.50 1.77 0.65
N LYS A 69 -0.05 0.57 0.99
CA LYS A 69 -0.15 0.00 2.33
C LYS A 69 0.57 0.89 3.36
N MET A 70 1.78 1.35 3.05
CA MET A 70 2.52 2.27 3.93
C MET A 70 1.81 3.61 4.09
N ARG A 71 1.26 4.17 2.99
CA ARG A 71 0.43 5.39 3.05
C ARG A 71 -0.81 5.21 3.92
N ALA A 72 -1.52 4.09 3.78
CA ALA A 72 -2.70 3.78 4.58
C ALA A 72 -2.37 3.65 6.07
N ILE A 73 -1.27 2.97 6.41
CA ILE A 73 -0.78 2.87 7.80
C ILE A 73 -0.42 4.25 8.35
N GLY A 74 0.27 5.08 7.57
CA GLY A 74 0.62 6.45 7.94
C GLY A 74 -0.62 7.30 8.27
N SER A 75 -1.60 7.32 7.37
CA SER A 75 -2.88 8.03 7.57
C SER A 75 -3.63 7.53 8.80
N ARG A 76 -3.68 6.21 9.01
CA ARG A 76 -4.33 5.61 10.19
C ARG A 76 -3.63 6.03 11.49
N ASN A 77 -2.30 6.07 11.50
CA ASN A 77 -1.53 6.50 12.66
C ASN A 77 -1.77 7.98 12.98
N LEU A 78 -1.84 8.84 11.96
CA LEU A 78 -2.14 10.26 12.13
C LEU A 78 -3.52 10.49 12.75
N ILE A 79 -4.55 9.79 12.26
CA ILE A 79 -5.91 9.88 12.83
C ILE A 79 -5.90 9.42 14.29
N LYS A 80 -5.21 8.32 14.59
CA LYS A 80 -5.10 7.79 15.96
C LYS A 80 -4.39 8.77 16.89
N SER A 81 -3.31 9.42 16.46
CA SER A 81 -2.61 10.42 17.27
C SER A 81 -3.46 11.67 17.46
N MET A 82 -4.17 12.13 16.42
CA MET A 82 -5.09 13.26 16.52
C MET A 82 -6.23 13.00 17.51
N SER A 83 -6.81 11.80 17.50
CA SER A 83 -7.87 11.43 18.46
C SER A 83 -7.36 11.50 19.90
N LYS A 84 -6.18 10.93 20.17
CA LYS A 84 -5.55 10.99 21.49
C LYS A 84 -5.23 12.42 21.93
N GLN A 85 -4.68 13.23 21.02
CA GLN A 85 -4.39 14.63 21.32
C GLN A 85 -5.67 15.40 21.63
N ARG A 86 -6.74 15.16 20.88
CA ARG A 86 -8.05 15.79 21.10
C ARG A 86 -8.63 15.40 22.46
N GLU A 87 -8.59 14.13 22.83
CA GLU A 87 -9.03 13.64 24.15
C GLU A 87 -8.23 14.30 25.28
N ALA A 88 -6.91 14.36 25.16
CA ALA A 88 -6.04 15.01 26.15
C ALA A 88 -6.34 16.50 26.29
N GLN A 89 -6.52 17.21 25.17
CA GLN A 89 -6.92 18.63 25.17
C GLN A 89 -8.28 18.83 25.83
N GLN A 90 -9.26 17.96 25.55
CA GLN A 90 -10.58 18.02 26.18
C GLN A 90 -10.48 17.83 27.70
N GLN A 91 -9.70 16.86 28.17
CA GLN A 91 -9.48 16.64 29.60
C GLN A 91 -8.80 17.85 30.26
N GLN A 92 -7.80 18.44 29.62
CA GLN A 92 -7.12 19.64 30.12
C GLN A 92 -8.07 20.83 30.21
N LEU A 93 -8.93 21.06 29.21
CA LEU A 93 -9.94 22.11 29.25
C LEU A 93 -10.98 21.89 30.35
N LEU A 94 -11.43 20.65 30.55
CA LEU A 94 -12.36 20.31 31.65
C LEU A 94 -11.74 20.56 33.01
N ALA A 95 -10.46 20.22 33.20
CA ALA A 95 -9.73 20.52 34.44
C ALA A 95 -9.64 22.03 34.68
N LEU A 96 -9.29 22.82 33.65
CA LEU A 96 -9.23 24.28 33.74
C LEU A 96 -10.59 24.91 34.07
N ILE A 97 -11.67 24.41 33.45
CA ILE A 97 -13.03 24.85 33.78
C ILE A 97 -13.35 24.55 35.26
N GLY A 98 -12.97 23.39 35.76
CA GLY A 98 -13.14 23.01 37.17
C GLY A 98 -12.40 23.97 38.11
N GLU A 99 -11.13 24.27 37.80
CA GLU A 99 -10.32 25.22 38.57
C GLU A 99 -10.95 26.61 38.61
N LYS A 100 -11.40 27.13 37.45
CA LYS A 100 -12.05 28.45 37.38
C LYS A 100 -13.38 28.51 38.11
N LYS A 101 -14.16 27.42 38.11
CA LYS A 101 -15.40 27.35 38.90
C LYS A 101 -15.11 27.40 40.40
N LEU A 102 -14.10 26.66 40.87
CA LEU A 102 -13.69 26.69 42.28
C LEU A 102 -13.19 28.08 42.69
N GLU A 103 -12.39 28.72 41.84
CA GLU A 103 -11.92 30.09 42.06
C GLU A 103 -13.09 31.09 42.15
N LEU A 104 -14.09 30.96 41.28
CA LEU A 104 -15.29 31.79 41.30
C LEU A 104 -16.09 31.60 42.59
N GLU A 105 -16.35 30.36 43.01
CA GLU A 105 -17.08 30.09 44.26
C GLU A 105 -16.32 30.65 45.49
N ARG A 106 -14.99 30.52 45.52
CA ARG A 106 -14.18 31.13 46.59
C ARG A 106 -14.37 32.65 46.63
N LEU A 107 -14.28 33.33 45.48
CA LEU A 107 -14.45 34.77 45.39
C LEU A 107 -15.87 35.21 45.79
N ARG A 108 -16.89 34.41 45.41
CA ARG A 108 -18.27 34.66 45.78
C ARG A 108 -18.48 34.61 47.30
N VAL A 109 -17.96 33.58 47.96
CA VAL A 109 -18.02 33.46 49.43
C VAL A 109 -17.30 34.62 50.12
N GLN A 110 -16.13 35.01 49.62
CA GLN A 110 -15.39 36.16 50.14
C GLN A 110 -16.18 37.46 50.00
N TYR A 111 -16.79 37.68 48.83
CA TYR A 111 -17.63 38.84 48.56
C TYR A 111 -18.84 38.90 49.51
N GLU A 112 -19.57 37.80 49.67
CA GLU A 112 -20.70 37.73 50.60
C GLU A 112 -20.29 37.98 52.05
N SER A 113 -19.10 37.53 52.47
CA SER A 113 -18.55 37.83 53.79
C SER A 113 -18.26 39.32 53.96
N LEU A 114 -17.65 39.96 52.96
CA LEU A 114 -17.35 41.39 52.99
C LEU A 114 -18.61 42.24 53.03
N GLN A 115 -19.65 41.88 52.26
CA GLN A 115 -20.94 42.57 52.30
C GLN A 115 -21.60 42.51 53.68
N ARG A 116 -21.50 41.37 54.39
CA ARG A 116 -22.01 41.28 55.76
C ARG A 116 -21.25 42.20 56.71
N THR A 117 -19.91 42.18 56.65
CA THR A 117 -19.08 43.06 57.48
C THR A 117 -19.34 44.53 57.18
N GLU A 118 -19.54 44.91 55.92
CA GLU A 118 -19.91 46.27 55.52
C GLU A 118 -21.27 46.67 56.14
N ALA A 119 -22.29 45.81 56.05
CA ALA A 119 -23.59 46.06 56.65
C ALA A 119 -23.51 46.22 58.17
N GLU A 120 -22.79 45.34 58.87
CA GLU A 120 -22.56 45.42 60.32
C GLU A 120 -21.85 46.74 60.71
N GLN A 121 -20.87 47.17 59.93
CA GLN A 121 -20.17 48.45 60.16
C GLN A 121 -21.08 49.66 59.94
N LEU A 122 -21.93 49.63 58.91
CA LEU A 122 -22.91 50.70 58.67
C LEU A 122 -23.94 50.79 59.79
N GLU A 123 -24.50 49.66 60.24
CA GLU A 123 -25.40 49.62 61.39
C GLU A 123 -24.74 50.16 62.66
N PHE A 124 -23.47 49.79 62.92
CA PHE A 124 -22.72 50.32 64.05
C PHE A 124 -22.54 51.84 63.97
N ILE A 125 -22.20 52.37 62.78
CA ILE A 125 -22.08 53.81 62.55
C ILE A 125 -23.41 54.52 62.79
N GLU A 126 -24.53 53.99 62.26
CA GLU A 126 -25.86 54.57 62.46
C GLU A 126 -26.25 54.61 63.94
N GLN A 127 -26.03 53.52 64.68
CA GLN A 127 -26.28 53.48 66.12
C GLN A 127 -25.42 54.50 66.87
N PHE A 128 -24.15 54.64 66.50
CA PHE A 128 -23.25 55.60 67.13
C PHE A 128 -23.65 57.06 66.85
N ILE A 129 -24.17 57.35 65.65
CA ILE A 129 -24.69 58.68 65.30
C ILE A 129 -25.98 58.98 66.08
N MET A 130 -26.87 58.00 66.24
CA MET A 130 -28.16 58.16 66.94
C MET A 130 -28.04 58.27 68.47
N GLN A 131 -26.90 57.88 69.06
CA GLN A 131 -26.62 57.98 70.49
C GLN A 131 -25.96 59.32 70.91
N LYS A 132 -25.70 60.24 69.98
CA LYS A 132 -25.29 61.63 70.25
C LYS A 132 -26.46 62.58 70.11
#